data_AF-A0A1E3LZH0-F1
#
_entry.id   AF-A0A1E3LZH0-F1
#
_cell.length_a   1.000
_cell.length_b   1.000
_cell.length_c   1.000
_cell.angle_alpha   90.00
_cell.angle_beta   90.00
_cell.angle_gamma   90.00
#
_symmetry.space_group_name_H-M   'P 1'
#
loop_
_entity.id
_entity.type
_entity.pdbx_description
1 polymer ?
#
loop_
_entity_poly.entity_id
_entity_poly.type
_entity_poly.pdbx_seq_one_letter_code
_entity_poly.pdbx_strand_id
1 'polypeptide(L)'
;MGRITDNRADIYQEITDQMIAMIEAGTRPWSKSWNGSPAPNIPLRSTGVPYRGINVLTLWVASMTKGYASPHWLTFKQALALGGCVRKGEKGSTVVYANKIEVDADRGDRGGDQGGEDGKRQVAFLKRYTVFNAEQIDGIEAKYPTPAPIITATNPDERDAELDALFVRVPVTVRHHGSQPYYQPSSDHVVMPEFADFHTSDDYYSTLAHELCHASGHVDRLARPTLISTKREDYAREELVAELGAAFISATIGIKLHDREDHAAYLASWLQALRNDKRCIFTAARLAQDASDWLLSRMAVETASEMEEAA
;
A
#
# COMPACT_ATOMS: atom_id res chain seq x y z
N MET A 1 -5.74 -43.70 -2.23
CA MET A 1 -6.06 -42.28 -1.98
C MET A 1 -4.80 -41.58 -1.51
N GLY A 2 -4.05 -40.95 -2.43
CA GLY A 2 -2.86 -40.18 -2.05
C GLY A 2 -3.29 -38.91 -1.33
N ARG A 3 -2.78 -38.69 -0.11
CA ARG A 3 -2.80 -37.35 0.51
C ARG A 3 -2.13 -36.40 -0.47
N ILE A 4 -2.86 -35.37 -0.90
CA ILE A 4 -2.27 -34.22 -1.60
C ILE A 4 -1.23 -33.67 -0.63
N THR A 5 0.03 -33.98 -0.89
CA THR A 5 1.15 -33.39 -0.17
C THR A 5 1.12 -31.89 -0.42
N ASP A 6 1.17 -31.14 0.66
CA ASP A 6 1.07 -29.69 0.75
C ASP A 6 2.30 -29.01 0.13
N ASN A 7 2.39 -29.09 -1.20
CA ASN A 7 3.45 -28.47 -1.99
C ASN A 7 2.99 -27.10 -2.54
N ARG A 8 1.94 -26.52 -1.94
CA ARG A 8 1.57 -25.11 -2.14
C ARG A 8 2.46 -24.31 -1.21
N ALA A 9 3.55 -23.75 -1.72
CA ALA A 9 4.25 -22.68 -1.02
C ALA A 9 3.19 -21.68 -0.54
N ASP A 10 3.12 -21.49 0.78
CA ASP A 10 2.16 -20.60 1.39
C ASP A 10 2.48 -19.18 0.94
N ILE A 11 1.63 -18.61 0.09
CA ILE A 11 1.86 -17.29 -0.47
C ILE A 11 1.94 -16.20 0.59
N TYR A 12 1.18 -16.37 1.67
CA TYR A 12 1.25 -15.46 2.79
C TYR A 12 2.66 -15.48 3.40
N GLN A 13 3.22 -16.69 3.55
CA GLN A 13 4.57 -16.87 4.07
C GLN A 13 5.62 -16.32 3.12
N GLU A 14 5.57 -16.67 1.83
CA GLU A 14 6.56 -16.24 0.83
C GLU A 14 6.63 -14.71 0.71
N ILE A 15 5.48 -14.03 0.61
CA ILE A 15 5.44 -12.57 0.54
C ILE A 15 5.90 -11.95 1.86
N THR A 16 5.51 -12.53 3.00
CA THR A 16 5.95 -12.03 4.31
C THR A 16 7.45 -12.19 4.51
N ASP A 17 8.03 -13.33 4.14
CA ASP A 17 9.46 -13.60 4.22
C ASP A 17 10.25 -12.63 3.34
N GLN A 18 9.76 -12.34 2.13
CA GLN A 18 10.35 -11.34 1.25
C GLN A 18 10.35 -9.95 1.89
N MET A 19 9.25 -9.56 2.53
CA MET A 19 9.14 -8.27 3.22
C MET A 19 10.06 -8.20 4.45
N ILE A 20 10.11 -9.27 5.24
CA ILE A 20 11.03 -9.39 6.39
C ILE A 20 12.47 -9.22 5.92
N ALA A 21 12.90 -9.95 4.88
CA ALA A 21 14.27 -9.89 4.37
C ALA A 21 14.65 -8.48 3.89
N MET A 22 13.73 -7.76 3.25
CA MET A 22 13.95 -6.37 2.83
C MET A 22 14.15 -5.46 4.03
N ILE A 23 13.25 -5.53 5.02
CA ILE A 23 13.31 -4.72 6.23
C ILE A 23 14.61 -5.01 7.03
N GLU A 24 15.01 -6.28 7.12
CA GLU A 24 16.26 -6.69 7.77
C GLU A 24 17.51 -6.18 7.04
N ALA A 25 17.45 -6.08 5.70
CA ALA A 25 18.49 -5.46 4.89
C ALA A 25 18.49 -3.91 5.00
N GLY A 26 17.70 -3.34 5.91
CA GLY A 26 17.57 -1.89 6.09
C GLY A 26 16.81 -1.20 4.97
N THR A 27 16.15 -1.96 4.09
CA THR A 27 15.46 -1.43 2.92
C THR A 27 13.96 -1.51 3.13
N ARG A 28 13.28 -0.36 3.06
CA ARG A 28 11.82 -0.31 3.07
C ARG A 28 11.34 0.04 1.66
N PRO A 29 10.54 -0.82 1.03
CA PRO A 29 10.11 -0.59 -0.35
C PRO A 29 9.19 0.62 -0.52
N TRP A 30 8.73 1.23 0.57
CA TRP A 30 7.92 2.43 0.59
C TRP A 30 8.68 3.71 1.01
N SER A 31 9.99 3.63 1.28
CA SER A 31 10.81 4.71 1.89
C SER A 31 11.80 5.34 0.90
N LYS A 32 12.22 6.58 1.22
CA LYS A 32 13.10 7.45 0.42
C LYS A 32 14.55 6.94 0.33
N SER A 33 15.00 6.11 1.26
CA SER A 33 16.42 5.72 1.40
C SER A 33 17.00 4.83 0.28
N TRP A 34 16.19 4.38 -0.68
CA TRP A 34 16.68 3.54 -1.77
C TRP A 34 17.05 4.37 -3.03
N ASN A 35 18.36 4.51 -3.27
CA ASN A 35 18.99 5.03 -4.48
C ASN A 35 18.70 6.51 -4.87
N GLY A 36 18.16 7.33 -3.98
CA GLY A 36 17.90 8.75 -4.30
C GLY A 36 16.88 8.94 -5.44
N SER A 37 16.09 7.90 -5.74
CA SER A 37 15.05 7.90 -6.75
C SER A 37 13.82 8.64 -6.22
N PRO A 38 13.02 9.31 -7.07
CA PRO A 38 11.73 9.87 -6.66
C PRO A 38 10.83 8.77 -6.06
N ALA A 39 9.84 9.20 -5.26
CA ALA A 39 8.86 8.31 -4.64
C ALA A 39 8.27 7.34 -5.68
N PRO A 40 8.12 6.05 -5.34
CA PRO A 40 7.68 5.08 -6.31
C PRO A 40 6.23 5.37 -6.70
N ASN A 41 5.96 5.55 -7.99
CA ASN A 41 4.60 5.66 -8.50
C ASN A 41 3.77 4.44 -8.07
N ILE A 42 2.47 4.63 -7.86
CA ILE A 42 1.57 3.49 -7.67
C ILE A 42 1.66 2.57 -8.90
N PRO A 43 1.95 1.27 -8.73
CA PRO A 43 2.01 0.33 -9.84
C PRO A 43 0.64 0.26 -10.53
N LEU A 44 0.64 0.25 -11.86
CA LEU A 44 -0.56 0.25 -12.69
C LEU A 44 -0.70 -1.07 -13.44
N ARG A 45 -1.93 -1.53 -13.61
CA ARG A 45 -2.26 -2.63 -14.54
C ARG A 45 -2.03 -2.16 -15.98
N SER A 46 -2.06 -3.10 -16.93
CA SER A 46 -2.01 -2.78 -18.37
C SER A 46 -3.08 -1.76 -18.81
N THR A 47 -4.18 -1.62 -18.07
CA THR A 47 -5.27 -0.69 -18.38
C THR A 47 -5.08 0.70 -17.77
N GLY A 48 -3.99 0.95 -17.04
CA GLY A 48 -3.80 2.18 -16.26
C GLY A 48 -4.48 2.17 -14.89
N VAL A 49 -5.29 1.15 -14.58
CA VAL A 49 -5.93 1.02 -13.25
C VAL A 49 -4.87 0.68 -12.19
N PRO A 50 -4.80 1.43 -11.08
CA PRO A 50 -3.88 1.15 -9.97
C PRO A 50 -3.99 -0.26 -9.39
N TYR A 51 -2.84 -0.87 -9.07
CA TYR A 51 -2.78 -1.97 -8.11
C TYR A 51 -3.09 -1.46 -6.70
N ARG A 52 -3.51 -2.37 -5.83
CA ARG A 52 -4.03 -2.04 -4.50
C ARG A 52 -3.48 -2.98 -3.43
N GLY A 53 -3.35 -2.47 -2.21
CA GLY A 53 -2.94 -3.20 -1.02
C GLY A 53 -1.58 -3.89 -1.19
N ILE A 54 -1.49 -5.17 -0.83
CA ILE A 54 -0.22 -5.92 -0.82
C ILE A 54 0.48 -5.96 -2.19
N ASN A 55 -0.28 -5.86 -3.29
CA ASN A 55 0.29 -5.85 -4.64
C ASN A 55 1.09 -4.57 -4.92
N VAL A 56 0.76 -3.44 -4.28
CA VAL A 56 1.57 -2.22 -4.38
C VAL A 56 2.95 -2.50 -3.82
N LEU A 57 3.01 -3.08 -2.62
CA LEU A 57 4.28 -3.38 -1.94
C LEU A 57 5.12 -4.40 -2.69
N THR A 58 4.54 -5.51 -3.16
CA THR A 58 5.31 -6.53 -3.89
C THR A 58 5.87 -6.01 -5.20
N LEU A 59 5.13 -5.16 -5.91
CA LEU A 59 5.57 -4.56 -7.16
C LEU A 59 6.58 -3.42 -6.93
N TRP A 60 6.48 -2.65 -5.86
CA TRP A 60 7.53 -1.72 -5.45
C TRP A 60 8.84 -2.44 -5.16
N VAL A 61 8.80 -3.54 -4.38
CA VAL A 61 9.99 -4.38 -4.15
C VAL A 61 10.58 -4.85 -5.48
N ALA A 62 9.75 -5.33 -6.39
CA ALA A 62 10.21 -5.80 -7.70
C ALA A 62 10.82 -4.68 -8.55
N SER A 63 10.16 -3.53 -8.67
CA SER A 63 10.69 -2.35 -9.36
C SER A 63 12.03 -1.91 -8.79
N MET A 64 12.13 -1.80 -7.47
CA MET A 64 13.34 -1.32 -6.79
C MET A 64 14.51 -2.30 -6.92
N THR A 65 14.24 -3.60 -6.81
CA THR A 65 15.26 -4.66 -6.90
C THR A 65 15.79 -4.79 -8.32
N LYS A 66 14.96 -4.51 -9.33
CA LYS A 66 15.30 -4.67 -10.74
C LYS A 66 15.59 -3.38 -11.48
N GLY A 67 15.35 -2.23 -10.86
CA GLY A 67 15.56 -0.91 -11.45
C GLY A 67 14.52 -0.52 -12.50
N TYR A 68 13.27 -1.00 -12.38
CA TYR A 68 12.20 -0.61 -13.32
C TYR A 68 11.64 0.77 -12.98
N ALA A 69 11.54 1.65 -13.98
CA ALA A 69 10.96 2.98 -13.88
C ALA A 69 9.48 3.03 -14.30
N SER A 70 9.06 2.17 -15.24
CA SER A 70 7.67 2.09 -15.68
C SER A 70 6.77 1.58 -14.56
N PRO A 71 5.63 2.25 -14.29
CA PRO A 71 4.68 1.76 -13.31
C PRO A 71 3.82 0.62 -13.85
N HIS A 72 3.86 0.31 -15.14
CA HIS A 72 2.92 -0.61 -15.78
C HIS A 72 3.36 -2.07 -15.67
N TRP A 73 2.43 -2.92 -15.23
CA TRP A 73 2.62 -4.35 -15.09
C TRP A 73 1.55 -5.12 -15.88
N LEU A 74 2.00 -6.13 -16.61
CA LEU A 74 1.20 -6.90 -17.54
C LEU A 74 1.40 -8.40 -17.33
N THR A 75 0.33 -9.18 -17.42
CA THR A 75 0.47 -10.63 -17.56
C THR A 75 1.06 -10.98 -18.93
N PHE A 76 1.67 -12.16 -19.06
CA PHE A 76 2.18 -12.64 -20.34
C PHE A 76 1.12 -12.61 -21.46
N LYS A 77 -0.13 -12.98 -21.14
CA LYS A 77 -1.25 -12.95 -22.10
C LYS A 77 -1.60 -11.54 -22.55
N GLN A 78 -1.58 -10.57 -21.64
CA GLN A 78 -1.81 -9.16 -21.97
C GLN A 78 -0.69 -8.60 -22.84
N ALA A 79 0.57 -8.93 -22.53
CA ALA A 79 1.71 -8.55 -23.36
C ALA A 79 1.55 -9.05 -24.80
N LEU A 80 1.24 -10.34 -24.97
CA LEU A 80 1.04 -10.96 -26.28
C LEU A 80 -0.15 -10.34 -27.05
N ALA A 81 -1.27 -10.08 -26.36
CA ALA A 81 -2.44 -9.44 -26.96
C ALA A 81 -2.15 -8.02 -27.48
N LEU A 82 -1.16 -7.35 -26.90
CA LEU A 82 -0.72 -6.02 -27.34
C LEU A 82 0.33 -6.05 -28.45
N GLY A 83 0.71 -7.25 -28.93
CA GLY A 83 1.77 -7.46 -29.92
C GLY A 83 3.18 -7.56 -29.33
N GLY A 84 3.30 -7.58 -28.00
CA GLY A 84 4.57 -7.62 -27.29
C GLY A 84 5.09 -9.02 -27.01
N CYS A 85 6.38 -9.10 -26.71
CA CYS A 85 7.06 -10.34 -26.32
C CYS A 85 7.88 -10.12 -25.06
N VAL A 86 7.61 -10.88 -24.00
CA VAL A 86 8.49 -10.91 -22.82
C VAL A 86 9.85 -11.44 -23.26
N ARG A 87 10.92 -10.67 -22.98
CA ARG A 87 12.28 -11.09 -23.37
C ARG A 87 12.66 -12.42 -22.76
N LYS A 88 13.39 -13.22 -23.54
CA LYS A 88 13.86 -14.53 -23.11
C LYS A 88 14.75 -14.40 -21.87
N GLY A 89 14.38 -15.11 -20.79
CA GLY A 89 15.14 -15.13 -19.53
C GLY A 89 14.60 -14.17 -18.46
N GLU A 90 13.70 -13.26 -18.81
CA GLU A 90 13.00 -12.41 -17.83
C GLU A 90 12.15 -13.26 -16.88
N LYS A 91 12.15 -12.87 -15.61
CA LYS A 91 11.33 -13.49 -14.55
C LYS A 91 10.22 -12.53 -14.16
N GLY A 92 8.99 -13.02 -14.12
CA GLY A 92 7.85 -12.24 -13.68
C GLY A 92 7.77 -12.13 -12.15
N SER A 93 7.01 -11.15 -11.69
CA SER A 93 6.71 -10.88 -10.29
C SER A 93 5.33 -11.45 -9.92
N THR A 94 5.19 -11.90 -8.67
CA THR A 94 3.93 -12.47 -8.16
C THR A 94 3.02 -11.36 -7.64
N VAL A 95 1.78 -11.34 -8.11
CA VAL A 95 0.68 -10.56 -7.53
C VAL A 95 -0.45 -11.49 -7.12
N VAL A 96 -1.27 -11.04 -6.18
CA VAL A 96 -2.38 -11.82 -5.62
C VAL A 96 -3.73 -11.19 -5.91
N TYR A 97 -4.72 -12.05 -6.06
CA TYR A 97 -6.12 -11.65 -6.14
C TYR A 97 -6.93 -12.44 -5.13
N ALA A 98 -7.48 -11.75 -4.14
CA ALA A 98 -8.35 -12.33 -3.13
C ALA A 98 -9.81 -12.08 -3.53
N ASN A 99 -10.66 -13.10 -3.51
CA ASN A 99 -12.10 -12.95 -3.65
C ASN A 99 -12.82 -14.11 -2.92
N LYS A 100 -14.14 -14.04 -2.80
CA LYS A 100 -15.00 -15.09 -2.23
C LYS A 100 -15.69 -15.84 -3.37
N ILE A 101 -15.85 -17.14 -3.19
CA ILE A 101 -16.74 -17.97 -4.02
C ILE A 101 -17.84 -18.55 -3.13
N GLU A 102 -19.04 -18.68 -3.69
CA GLU A 102 -20.08 -19.50 -3.09
C GLU A 102 -19.80 -20.96 -3.39
N VAL A 103 -19.85 -21.79 -2.36
CA VAL A 103 -19.80 -23.25 -2.49
C VAL A 103 -20.97 -23.85 -1.74
N ASP A 104 -21.52 -24.94 -2.26
CA ASP A 104 -22.59 -25.67 -1.57
C ASP A 104 -22.03 -26.27 -0.27
N ALA A 105 -22.81 -26.16 0.81
CA ALA A 105 -22.48 -26.73 2.10
C ALA A 105 -22.71 -28.25 2.05
N ASP A 106 -21.67 -28.99 1.68
CA ASP A 106 -21.74 -30.45 1.75
C ASP A 106 -21.79 -30.92 3.22
N ARG A 107 -22.60 -31.95 3.51
CA ARG A 107 -23.00 -32.43 4.87
C ARG A 107 -21.86 -33.10 5.68
N GLY A 108 -20.62 -32.66 5.52
CA GLY A 108 -19.44 -33.41 5.97
C GLY A 108 -18.56 -32.78 7.05
N ASP A 109 -18.67 -31.48 7.34
CA ASP A 109 -17.67 -30.83 8.22
C ASP A 109 -18.32 -30.11 9.41
N ARG A 110 -18.11 -30.66 10.60
CA ARG A 110 -18.52 -30.07 11.89
C ARG A 110 -17.48 -29.03 12.30
N GLY A 111 -17.60 -27.81 11.77
CA GLY A 111 -16.86 -26.65 12.23
C GLY A 111 -17.75 -25.43 12.08
N GLY A 112 -18.30 -24.94 13.19
CA GLY A 112 -19.40 -23.98 13.21
C GLY A 112 -19.08 -22.65 12.54
N ASP A 113 -20.00 -22.22 11.67
CA ASP A 113 -20.67 -20.93 11.80
C ASP A 113 -22.03 -21.01 11.06
N GLN A 114 -22.98 -20.18 11.49
CA GLN A 114 -24.40 -20.26 11.17
C GLN A 114 -24.68 -20.31 9.66
N GLY A 115 -25.23 -21.43 9.19
CA GLY A 115 -25.72 -21.58 7.83
C GLY A 115 -26.95 -20.69 7.62
N GLY A 116 -26.86 -19.79 6.63
CA GLY A 116 -28.04 -19.14 6.06
C GLY A 116 -28.96 -20.17 5.38
N GLU A 117 -30.24 -19.81 5.26
CA GLU A 117 -31.36 -20.68 4.86
C GLU A 117 -31.20 -21.49 3.56
N ASP A 118 -30.21 -21.18 2.72
CA ASP A 118 -30.05 -21.79 1.38
C ASP A 118 -28.90 -22.81 1.24
N GLY A 119 -28.23 -23.21 2.33
CA GLY A 119 -27.22 -24.28 2.26
C GLY A 119 -25.98 -23.94 1.43
N LYS A 120 -25.71 -22.65 1.17
CA LYS A 120 -24.48 -22.15 0.54
C LYS A 120 -23.58 -21.52 1.60
N ARG A 121 -22.26 -21.74 1.49
CA ARG A 121 -21.25 -21.05 2.29
C ARG A 121 -20.32 -20.24 1.39
N GLN A 122 -19.87 -19.08 1.86
CA GLN A 122 -18.85 -18.31 1.17
C GLN A 122 -17.45 -18.73 1.62
N VAL A 123 -16.59 -19.09 0.68
CA VAL A 123 -15.20 -19.46 0.94
C VAL A 123 -14.29 -18.44 0.27
N ALA A 124 -13.42 -17.81 1.05
CA ALA A 124 -12.39 -16.92 0.53
C ALA A 124 -11.29 -17.73 -0.18
N PHE A 125 -10.85 -17.26 -1.33
CA PHE A 125 -9.73 -17.82 -2.06
C PHE A 125 -8.70 -16.73 -2.39
N LEU A 126 -7.45 -17.15 -2.59
CA LEU A 126 -6.36 -16.31 -3.04
C LEU A 126 -5.74 -16.92 -4.31
N LYS A 127 -5.80 -16.21 -5.43
CA LYS A 127 -5.18 -16.60 -6.70
C LYS A 127 -3.86 -15.87 -6.89
N ARG A 128 -2.88 -16.60 -7.42
CA ARG A 128 -1.59 -16.06 -7.85
C ARG A 128 -1.65 -15.70 -9.33
N TYR A 129 -1.06 -14.56 -9.68
CA TYR A 129 -0.78 -14.19 -11.06
C TYR A 129 0.70 -13.80 -11.18
N THR A 130 1.27 -14.09 -12.34
CA THR A 130 2.61 -13.64 -12.72
C THR A 130 2.47 -12.47 -13.68
N VAL A 131 3.07 -11.34 -13.31
CA VAL A 131 3.10 -10.11 -14.12
C VAL A 131 4.53 -9.72 -14.42
N PHE A 132 4.72 -9.04 -15.54
CA PHE A 132 5.98 -8.53 -16.04
C PHE A 132 5.87 -7.02 -16.12
N ASN A 133 6.90 -6.30 -15.70
CA ASN A 133 6.96 -4.86 -15.90
C ASN A 133 7.00 -4.57 -17.41
N ALA A 134 6.43 -3.45 -17.85
CA ALA A 134 6.46 -3.04 -19.25
C ALA A 134 7.88 -3.02 -19.83
N GLU A 135 8.89 -2.69 -19.01
CA GLU A 135 10.29 -2.69 -19.41
C GLU A 135 10.84 -4.09 -19.70
N GLN A 136 10.17 -5.17 -19.29
CA GLN A 136 10.53 -6.56 -19.59
C GLN A 136 10.00 -7.06 -20.95
N ILE A 137 9.20 -6.26 -21.64
CA ILE A 137 8.42 -6.67 -22.80
C ILE A 137 8.82 -5.82 -24.01
N ASP A 138 9.33 -6.48 -25.05
CA ASP A 138 9.65 -5.81 -26.32
C ASP A 138 8.38 -5.63 -27.16
N GLY A 139 8.29 -4.52 -27.91
CA GLY A 139 7.22 -4.25 -28.87
C GLY A 139 5.98 -3.54 -28.31
N ILE A 140 6.04 -3.06 -27.06
CA ILE A 140 4.96 -2.28 -26.41
C ILE A 140 5.39 -0.90 -25.92
N GLU A 141 6.62 -0.48 -26.23
CA GLU A 141 7.27 0.72 -25.70
C GLU A 141 6.49 2.00 -26.05
N ALA A 142 5.93 2.06 -27.26
CA ALA A 142 5.10 3.18 -27.69
C ALA A 142 3.75 3.29 -26.92
N LYS A 143 3.27 2.18 -26.33
CA LYS A 143 2.03 2.14 -25.54
C LYS A 143 2.26 2.47 -24.07
N TYR A 144 3.46 2.18 -23.57
CA TYR A 144 3.88 2.44 -22.19
C TYR A 144 5.23 3.14 -22.22
N PRO A 145 5.29 4.41 -22.66
CA PRO A 145 6.55 5.13 -22.69
C PRO A 145 7.14 5.17 -21.29
N THR A 146 8.47 5.04 -21.20
CA THR A 146 9.18 5.28 -19.95
C THR A 146 8.78 6.67 -19.46
N PRO A 147 8.25 6.80 -18.24
CA PRO A 147 7.85 8.10 -17.73
C PRO A 147 9.07 9.03 -17.72
N ALA A 148 8.89 10.26 -18.22
CA ALA A 148 9.92 11.28 -18.07
C ALA A 148 10.21 11.48 -16.58
N PRO A 149 11.46 11.78 -16.18
CA PRO A 149 11.76 12.09 -14.79
C PRO A 149 10.87 13.25 -14.33
N ILE A 150 10.06 12.99 -13.30
CA ILE A 150 8.99 13.88 -12.82
C ILE A 150 9.53 15.22 -12.30
N ILE A 151 10.82 15.32 -11.95
CA ILE A 151 11.36 16.52 -11.30
C ILE A 151 11.73 17.60 -12.32
N THR A 152 10.78 18.49 -12.58
CA THR A 152 11.01 19.91 -12.84
C THR A 152 10.65 20.69 -11.58
N ALA A 153 11.63 20.82 -10.68
CA ALA A 153 11.62 21.69 -9.49
C ALA A 153 10.24 22.00 -8.88
N THR A 154 9.73 21.12 -8.02
CA THR A 154 8.90 21.59 -6.90
C THR A 154 9.84 22.34 -5.96
N ASN A 155 9.51 23.56 -5.56
CA ASN A 155 10.31 24.31 -4.58
C ASN A 155 10.21 23.54 -3.25
N PRO A 156 11.22 22.74 -2.87
CA PRO A 156 11.06 21.78 -1.78
C PRO A 156 11.00 22.51 -0.43
N ASP A 157 11.37 23.78 -0.38
CA ASP A 157 11.54 24.54 0.85
C ASP A 157 10.36 25.48 1.14
N GLU A 158 9.44 25.66 0.19
CA GLU A 158 8.27 26.53 0.34
C GLU A 158 6.98 25.73 0.45
N ARG A 159 6.05 26.25 1.25
CA ARG A 159 4.73 25.67 1.43
C ARG A 159 3.97 25.68 0.11
N ASP A 160 3.51 24.51 -0.31
CA ASP A 160 2.82 24.32 -1.58
C ASP A 160 1.32 24.62 -1.43
N ALA A 161 0.81 25.60 -2.18
CA ALA A 161 -0.58 26.04 -2.12
C ALA A 161 -1.57 25.00 -2.67
N GLU A 162 -1.15 24.16 -3.62
CA GLU A 162 -1.99 23.08 -4.15
C GLU A 162 -2.12 21.98 -3.11
N LEU A 163 -1.03 21.60 -2.44
CA LEU A 163 -1.07 20.63 -1.34
C LEU A 163 -1.91 21.16 -0.16
N ASP A 164 -1.79 22.44 0.21
CA ASP A 164 -2.67 23.05 1.22
C ASP A 164 -4.14 22.92 0.85
N ALA A 165 -4.48 23.24 -0.41
CA ALA A 165 -5.84 23.17 -0.91
C ALA A 165 -6.39 21.74 -0.99
N LEU A 166 -5.52 20.72 -1.12
CA LEU A 166 -5.91 19.31 -1.06
C LEU A 166 -6.16 18.88 0.39
N PHE A 167 -5.19 19.10 1.28
CA PHE A 167 -5.25 18.62 2.66
C PHE A 167 -6.32 19.31 3.49
N VAL A 168 -6.65 20.59 3.23
CA VAL A 168 -7.73 21.30 3.93
C VAL A 168 -9.13 20.70 3.69
N ARG A 169 -9.31 19.91 2.62
CA ARG A 169 -10.59 19.24 2.32
C ARG A 169 -10.84 18.01 3.20
N VAL A 170 -9.78 17.46 3.83
CA VAL A 170 -9.92 16.36 4.76
C VAL A 170 -10.61 16.87 6.02
N PRO A 171 -11.78 16.34 6.40
CA PRO A 171 -12.61 16.90 7.48
C PRO A 171 -12.11 16.46 8.86
N VAL A 172 -10.84 16.73 9.16
CA VAL A 172 -10.19 16.49 10.44
C VAL A 172 -9.56 17.81 10.88
N THR A 173 -9.78 18.19 12.14
CA THR A 173 -9.19 19.43 12.67
C THR A 173 -7.68 19.28 12.75
N VAL A 174 -6.94 20.20 12.12
CA VAL A 174 -5.48 20.28 12.24
C VAL A 174 -5.13 21.51 13.09
N ARG A 175 -4.29 21.33 14.10
CA ARG A 175 -3.77 22.40 14.95
C ARG A 175 -2.25 22.48 14.81
N HIS A 176 -1.73 23.69 14.80
CA HIS A 176 -0.29 23.95 14.71
C HIS A 176 0.24 24.38 16.08
N HIS A 177 1.01 23.50 16.73
CA HIS A 177 1.74 23.80 17.97
C HIS A 177 2.65 22.64 18.40
N GLY A 178 3.62 22.95 19.27
CA GLY A 178 4.52 21.95 19.82
C GLY A 178 5.58 21.49 18.81
N SER A 179 6.36 20.48 19.19
CA SER A 179 7.51 20.01 18.40
C SER A 179 7.34 18.61 17.82
N GLN A 180 6.19 17.96 18.03
CA GLN A 180 5.95 16.59 17.59
C GLN A 180 4.57 16.47 16.94
N PRO A 181 4.49 15.85 15.74
CA PRO A 181 3.22 15.55 15.10
C PRO A 181 2.55 14.37 15.80
N TYR A 182 1.22 14.43 15.93
CA TYR A 182 0.41 13.31 16.41
C TYR A 182 -1.07 13.48 16.07
N TYR A 183 -1.77 12.37 15.93
CA TYR A 183 -3.23 12.33 16.05
C TYR A 183 -3.68 12.06 17.49
N GLN A 184 -4.66 12.81 17.98
CA GLN A 184 -5.25 12.68 19.32
C GLN A 184 -6.64 12.04 19.26
N PRO A 185 -6.81 10.73 19.52
CA PRO A 185 -8.09 10.04 19.35
C PRO A 185 -9.21 10.58 20.24
N SER A 186 -8.91 10.97 21.48
CA SER A 186 -9.94 11.38 22.46
C SER A 186 -10.67 12.68 22.13
N SER A 187 -10.07 13.52 21.28
CA SER A 187 -10.62 14.82 20.90
C SER A 187 -10.58 15.05 19.39
N ASP A 188 -10.42 13.97 18.63
CA ASP A 188 -10.47 13.90 17.17
C ASP A 188 -9.80 15.09 16.45
N HIS A 189 -8.50 15.26 16.67
CA HIS A 189 -7.72 16.26 15.94
C HIS A 189 -6.28 15.80 15.72
N VAL A 190 -5.66 16.34 14.67
CA VAL A 190 -4.24 16.23 14.39
C VAL A 190 -3.53 17.47 14.93
N VAL A 191 -2.36 17.26 15.51
CA VAL A 191 -1.40 18.30 15.87
C VAL A 191 -0.19 18.17 14.96
N MET A 192 0.24 19.28 14.40
CA MET A 192 1.45 19.42 13.61
C MET A 192 2.34 20.51 14.23
N PRO A 193 3.67 20.38 14.17
CA PRO A 193 4.58 21.52 14.35
C PRO A 193 4.32 22.62 13.31
N GLU A 194 4.90 23.80 13.52
CA GLU A 194 4.82 24.87 12.52
C GLU A 194 5.55 24.43 11.24
N PHE A 195 5.11 24.90 10.07
CA PHE A 195 5.73 24.51 8.80
C PHE A 195 7.25 24.80 8.79
N ALA A 196 7.67 25.91 9.40
CA ALA A 196 9.07 26.31 9.49
C ALA A 196 9.95 25.36 10.32
N ASP A 197 9.36 24.44 11.09
CA ASP A 197 10.08 23.41 11.83
C ASP A 197 10.43 22.19 10.96
N PHE A 198 9.89 22.10 9.73
CA PHE A 198 10.16 21.03 8.78
C PHE A 198 11.27 21.45 7.79
N HIS A 199 12.06 20.46 7.35
CA HIS A 199 13.13 20.72 6.37
C HIS A 199 12.59 20.98 4.97
N THR A 200 11.52 20.30 4.58
CA THR A 200 10.91 20.45 3.26
C THR A 200 9.38 20.37 3.32
N SER A 201 8.72 20.88 2.28
CA SER A 201 7.28 20.77 2.03
C SER A 201 6.83 19.31 1.99
N ASP A 202 7.59 18.44 1.32
CA ASP A 202 7.36 17.00 1.28
C ASP A 202 7.37 16.39 2.69
N ASP A 203 8.30 16.82 3.55
CA ASP A 203 8.38 16.33 4.92
C ASP A 203 7.13 16.70 5.74
N TYR A 204 6.66 17.94 5.60
CA TYR A 204 5.44 18.40 6.27
C TYR A 204 4.20 17.62 5.80
N TYR A 205 3.97 17.54 4.48
CA TYR A 205 2.74 16.94 3.94
C TYR A 205 2.71 15.42 4.06
N SER A 206 3.85 14.74 3.94
CA SER A 206 3.92 13.30 4.18
C SER A 206 3.71 12.96 5.66
N THR A 207 4.22 13.79 6.58
CA THR A 207 3.93 13.68 8.02
C THR A 207 2.45 13.93 8.31
N LEU A 208 1.85 14.97 7.71
CA LEU A 208 0.42 15.24 7.84
C LEU A 208 -0.42 14.07 7.31
N ALA A 209 -0.03 13.47 6.18
CA ALA A 209 -0.70 12.29 5.63
C ALA A 209 -0.64 11.09 6.59
N HIS A 210 0.49 10.88 7.28
CA HIS A 210 0.63 9.85 8.32
C HIS A 210 -0.36 10.09 9.47
N GLU A 211 -0.38 11.29 10.04
CA GLU A 211 -1.26 11.57 11.18
C GLU A 211 -2.75 11.56 10.78
N LEU A 212 -3.08 11.98 9.55
CA LEU A 212 -4.43 11.84 9.01
C LEU A 212 -4.78 10.37 8.71
N CYS A 213 -3.80 9.51 8.37
CA CYS A 213 -4.03 8.08 8.30
C CYS A 213 -4.43 7.54 9.67
N HIS A 214 -3.77 7.92 10.76
CA HIS A 214 -4.26 7.59 12.11
C HIS A 214 -5.67 8.13 12.35
N ALA A 215 -5.92 9.40 11.98
CA ALA A 215 -7.23 10.01 12.13
C ALA A 215 -8.32 9.17 11.46
N SER A 216 -8.12 8.69 10.21
CA SER A 216 -9.10 7.84 9.52
C SER A 216 -9.55 6.61 10.33
N GLY A 217 -8.76 6.14 11.29
CA GLY A 217 -9.09 5.01 12.16
C GLY A 217 -10.13 5.29 13.25
N HIS A 218 -10.53 6.54 13.46
CA HIS A 218 -11.53 6.91 14.48
C HIS A 218 -12.85 6.16 14.33
N VAL A 219 -13.60 6.03 15.43
CA VAL A 219 -14.85 5.26 15.51
C VAL A 219 -15.91 5.73 14.50
N ASP A 220 -15.96 7.03 14.21
CA ASP A 220 -16.89 7.62 13.25
C ASP A 220 -16.42 7.52 11.78
N ARG A 221 -15.29 6.85 11.54
CA ARG A 221 -14.65 6.71 10.21
C ARG A 221 -14.43 5.24 9.86
N LEU A 222 -13.17 4.76 9.86
CA LEU A 222 -12.85 3.36 9.56
C LEU A 222 -12.88 2.46 10.80
N ALA A 223 -13.10 3.03 11.99
CA ALA A 223 -13.30 2.32 13.25
C ALA A 223 -12.25 1.22 13.50
N ARG A 224 -10.97 1.54 13.31
CA ARG A 224 -9.88 0.58 13.50
C ARG A 224 -9.67 0.33 15.01
N PRO A 225 -9.86 -0.90 15.51
CA PRO A 225 -9.80 -1.18 16.94
C PRO A 225 -8.39 -1.01 17.53
N THR A 226 -7.35 -1.09 16.70
CA THR A 226 -5.94 -0.93 17.07
C THR A 226 -5.61 0.50 17.50
N LEU A 227 -6.33 1.51 16.99
CA LEU A 227 -6.06 2.93 17.20
C LEU A 227 -6.07 3.36 18.68
N ILE A 228 -6.97 2.79 19.48
CA ILE A 228 -7.11 3.12 20.91
C ILE A 228 -6.62 1.98 21.82
N SER A 229 -5.96 0.97 21.25
CA SER A 229 -5.47 -0.17 22.02
C SER A 229 -4.27 0.25 22.88
N THR A 230 -4.25 -0.22 24.13
CA THR A 230 -3.10 -0.03 25.04
C THR A 230 -2.02 -1.11 24.86
N LYS A 231 -2.25 -2.09 23.98
CA LYS A 231 -1.29 -3.16 23.70
C LYS A 231 -0.22 -2.66 22.73
N ARG A 232 1.05 -2.85 23.10
CA ARG A 232 2.21 -2.47 22.27
C ARG A 232 2.18 -3.08 20.87
N GLU A 233 1.70 -4.31 20.74
CA GLU A 233 1.58 -5.00 19.44
C GLU A 233 0.56 -4.34 18.51
N ASP A 234 -0.58 -3.93 19.07
CA ASP A 234 -1.64 -3.25 18.31
C ASP A 234 -1.18 -1.84 17.90
N TYR A 235 -0.46 -1.15 18.79
CA TYR A 235 0.19 0.12 18.47
C TYR A 235 1.16 -0.02 17.29
N ALA A 236 2.05 -1.03 17.32
CA ALA A 236 2.97 -1.27 16.22
C ALA A 236 2.25 -1.60 14.89
N ARG A 237 1.13 -2.32 14.94
CA ARG A 237 0.29 -2.58 13.74
C ARG A 237 -0.37 -1.31 13.21
N GLU A 238 -0.85 -0.44 14.10
CA GLU A 238 -1.46 0.83 13.73
C GLU A 238 -0.44 1.77 13.08
N GLU A 239 0.77 1.86 13.62
CA GLU A 239 1.88 2.62 13.00
C GLU A 239 2.22 2.06 11.61
N LEU A 240 2.27 0.74 11.44
CA LEU A 240 2.50 0.15 10.12
C LEU A 240 1.39 0.51 9.13
N VAL A 241 0.13 0.59 9.57
CA VAL A 241 -0.99 1.03 8.74
C VAL A 241 -0.85 2.50 8.33
N ALA A 242 -0.49 3.38 9.27
CA ALA A 242 -0.32 4.80 9.01
C ALA A 242 0.86 5.08 8.06
N GLU A 243 1.99 4.41 8.26
CA GLU A 243 3.19 4.51 7.40
C GLU A 243 2.91 4.06 5.98
N LEU A 244 2.28 2.89 5.80
CA LEU A 244 1.92 2.39 4.49
C LEU A 244 0.85 3.27 3.82
N GLY A 245 -0.12 3.78 4.59
CA GLY A 245 -1.15 4.69 4.08
C GLY A 245 -0.56 6.00 3.59
N ALA A 246 0.34 6.61 4.37
CA ALA A 246 1.08 7.81 3.99
C ALA A 246 1.94 7.59 2.74
N ALA A 247 2.57 6.42 2.61
CA ALA A 247 3.31 6.04 1.41
C ALA A 247 2.41 5.94 0.19
N PHE A 248 1.23 5.32 0.30
CA PHE A 248 0.27 5.20 -0.80
C PHE A 248 -0.27 6.56 -1.24
N ILE A 249 -0.58 7.45 -0.29
CA ILE A 249 -1.02 8.81 -0.58
C ILE A 249 0.09 9.59 -1.27
N SER A 250 1.30 9.59 -0.67
CA SER A 250 2.46 10.29 -1.20
C SER A 250 2.75 9.88 -2.65
N ALA A 251 2.74 8.58 -2.92
CA ALA A 251 2.91 8.02 -4.26
C ALA A 251 1.78 8.39 -5.24
N THR A 252 0.56 8.61 -4.75
CA THR A 252 -0.59 8.98 -5.58
C THR A 252 -0.58 10.46 -5.94
N ILE A 253 -0.24 11.33 -4.99
CA ILE A 253 -0.24 12.79 -5.18
C ILE A 253 1.11 13.35 -5.63
N GLY A 254 2.15 12.51 -5.72
CA GLY A 254 3.45 12.87 -6.28
C GLY A 254 4.41 13.56 -5.31
N ILE A 255 4.22 13.42 -4.00
CA ILE A 255 5.14 13.96 -2.98
C ILE A 255 6.10 12.87 -2.48
N LYS A 256 7.25 13.30 -1.94
CA LYS A 256 8.20 12.35 -1.34
C LYS A 256 7.77 11.99 0.09
N LEU A 257 7.92 10.72 0.44
CA LEU A 257 7.73 10.26 1.81
C LEU A 257 8.92 10.67 2.67
N HIS A 258 8.65 11.25 3.84
CA HIS A 258 9.66 11.52 4.87
C HIS A 258 10.13 10.23 5.56
N ASP A 259 11.44 10.10 5.77
CA ASP A 259 12.01 9.02 6.59
C ASP A 259 12.13 9.50 8.06
N ARG A 260 11.13 9.20 8.91
CA ARG A 260 11.08 9.58 10.35
C ARG A 260 12.21 9.01 11.23
N GLU A 261 13.16 9.79 11.73
CA GLU A 261 14.35 9.30 12.49
C GLU A 261 14.14 8.26 13.64
N ASP A 262 12.97 8.18 14.30
CA ASP A 262 12.65 7.25 15.40
C ASP A 262 12.44 5.76 15.01
N HIS A 263 12.99 5.33 13.87
CA HIS A 263 12.64 4.08 13.20
C HIS A 263 13.00 2.76 13.91
N ALA A 264 14.05 2.71 14.74
CA ALA A 264 14.60 1.43 15.20
C ALA A 264 13.63 0.62 16.09
N ALA A 265 12.88 1.30 16.96
CA ALA A 265 11.96 0.65 17.90
C ALA A 265 10.70 0.09 17.20
N TYR A 266 10.20 0.80 16.18
CA TYR A 266 9.07 0.38 15.37
C TYR A 266 9.45 -0.78 14.45
N LEU A 267 10.61 -0.70 13.80
CA LEU A 267 11.12 -1.77 12.92
C LEU A 267 11.22 -3.12 13.64
N ALA A 268 11.76 -3.14 14.86
CA ALA A 268 11.83 -4.36 15.65
C ALA A 268 10.43 -4.93 15.97
N SER A 269 9.49 -4.06 16.31
CA SER A 269 8.11 -4.45 16.64
C SER A 269 7.35 -4.94 15.40
N TRP A 270 7.56 -4.32 14.24
CA TRP A 270 7.00 -4.77 12.95
C TRP A 270 7.57 -6.11 12.53
N LEU A 271 8.90 -6.28 12.55
CA LEU A 271 9.53 -7.57 12.24
C LEU A 271 9.00 -8.69 13.13
N GLN A 272 8.79 -8.41 14.43
CA GLN A 272 8.17 -9.38 15.33
C GLN A 272 6.73 -9.71 14.93
N ALA A 273 5.90 -8.70 14.61
CA ALA A 273 4.53 -8.92 14.17
C ALA A 273 4.46 -9.73 12.86
N LEU A 274 5.32 -9.44 11.90
CA LEU A 274 5.43 -10.16 10.62
C LEU A 274 5.86 -11.62 10.80
N ARG A 275 6.84 -11.87 11.69
CA ARG A 275 7.29 -13.24 12.01
C ARG A 275 6.23 -14.04 12.76
N ASN A 276 5.43 -13.39 13.60
CA ASN A 276 4.38 -14.04 14.38
C ASN A 276 3.13 -14.35 13.53
N ASP A 277 2.84 -13.56 12.50
CA ASP A 277 1.69 -13.73 11.63
C ASP A 277 1.99 -13.39 10.16
N LYS A 278 2.06 -14.43 9.32
CA LYS A 278 2.22 -14.34 7.86
C LYS A 278 1.11 -13.56 7.14
N ARG A 279 -0.01 -13.26 7.80
CA ARG A 279 -1.09 -12.40 7.26
C ARG A 279 -1.00 -10.96 7.75
N CYS A 280 -0.06 -10.64 8.63
CA CYS A 280 0.09 -9.31 9.22
C CYS A 280 0.29 -8.25 8.14
N ILE A 281 1.21 -8.47 7.18
CA ILE A 281 1.47 -7.49 6.12
C ILE A 281 0.29 -7.31 5.16
N PHE A 282 -0.47 -8.38 4.89
CA PHE A 282 -1.66 -8.32 4.04
C PHE A 282 -2.76 -7.51 4.72
N THR A 283 -2.95 -7.72 6.02
CA THR A 283 -3.91 -6.98 6.83
C THR A 283 -3.53 -5.51 6.92
N ALA A 284 -2.25 -5.22 7.20
CA ALA A 284 -1.74 -3.86 7.25
C ALA A 284 -1.89 -3.14 5.90
N ALA A 285 -1.49 -3.78 4.80
CA ALA A 285 -1.62 -3.20 3.46
C ALA A 285 -3.09 -2.97 3.05
N ARG A 286 -4.02 -3.83 3.47
CA ARG A 286 -5.46 -3.61 3.25
C ARG A 286 -5.96 -2.40 4.03
N LEU A 287 -5.67 -2.33 5.33
CA LEU A 287 -6.09 -1.23 6.20
C LEU A 287 -5.45 0.11 5.77
N ALA A 288 -4.21 0.08 5.30
CA ALA A 288 -3.51 1.21 4.74
C ALA A 288 -4.18 1.69 3.44
N GLN A 289 -4.62 0.76 2.57
CA GLN A 289 -5.39 1.10 1.39
C GLN A 289 -6.74 1.75 1.75
N ASP A 290 -7.46 1.20 2.72
CA ASP A 290 -8.73 1.76 3.18
C ASP A 290 -8.53 3.19 3.74
N ALA A 291 -7.45 3.40 4.50
CA ALA A 291 -7.06 4.72 4.99
C ALA A 291 -6.72 5.68 3.84
N SER A 292 -5.86 5.27 2.91
CA SER A 292 -5.47 6.12 1.78
C SER A 292 -6.66 6.49 0.91
N ASP A 293 -7.56 5.54 0.61
CA ASP A 293 -8.75 5.81 -0.20
C ASP A 293 -9.71 6.77 0.52
N TRP A 294 -9.89 6.59 1.83
CA TRP A 294 -10.69 7.52 2.62
C TRP A 294 -10.11 8.93 2.48
N LEU A 295 -8.81 9.12 2.69
CA LEU A 295 -8.19 10.45 2.57
C LEU A 295 -8.30 11.02 1.16
N LEU A 296 -7.89 10.26 0.14
CA LEU A 296 -7.86 10.69 -1.27
C LEU A 296 -9.25 11.07 -1.79
N SER A 297 -10.29 10.31 -1.41
CA SER A 297 -11.68 10.65 -1.79
C SER A 297 -12.13 12.00 -1.22
N ARG A 298 -11.64 12.41 -0.03
CA ARG A 298 -11.96 13.74 0.54
C ARG A 298 -11.11 14.85 -0.07
N MET A 299 -9.90 14.53 -0.50
CA MET A 299 -9.08 15.45 -1.30
C MET A 299 -9.69 15.72 -2.68
N ALA A 300 -10.72 14.95 -3.09
CA ALA A 300 -11.30 14.90 -4.43
C ALA A 300 -10.25 14.54 -5.49
N VAL A 301 -9.31 13.67 -5.10
CA VAL A 301 -8.47 12.95 -6.05
C VAL A 301 -9.29 11.76 -6.52
N GLU A 302 -9.63 11.71 -7.81
CA GLU A 302 -10.39 10.60 -8.39
C GLU A 302 -9.70 9.27 -8.03
N THR A 303 -10.41 8.41 -7.31
CA THR A 303 -9.89 7.10 -6.92
C THR A 303 -10.37 6.04 -7.90
N ALA A 304 -9.58 4.96 -8.05
CA ALA A 304 -9.83 3.93 -9.07
C ALA A 304 -11.24 3.28 -9.03
N SER A 305 -11.98 3.36 -7.92
CA SER A 305 -13.36 2.83 -7.86
C SER A 305 -14.31 3.58 -8.79
N GLU A 306 -14.08 4.86 -9.05
CA GLU A 306 -14.90 5.67 -9.97
C GLU A 306 -14.57 5.36 -11.44
N MET A 307 -13.33 4.93 -11.72
CA MET A 307 -12.90 4.52 -13.07
C MET A 307 -13.43 3.14 -13.49
N GLU A 308 -13.77 2.26 -12.54
CA GLU A 308 -14.32 0.92 -12.81
C GLU A 308 -15.83 0.97 -13.17
N GLU A 309 -16.55 2.04 -12.77
CA GLU A 309 -17.93 2.31 -13.24
C GLU A 309 -17.98 3.05 -14.59
N ALA A 310 -16.89 3.70 -14.98
CA ALA A 310 -16.79 4.49 -16.22
C ALA A 310 -16.20 3.72 -17.42
N ALA A 311 -15.80 2.46 -17.26
CA ALA A 311 -15.17 1.61 -18.29
C ALA A 311 -16.00 0.36 -18.60
#